data_AF-K1PVZ8-F1
#
_entry.id   AF-K1PVZ8-F1
#
_cell.length_a   1.000
_cell.length_b   1.000
_cell.length_c   1.000
_cell.angle_alpha   90.00
_cell.angle_beta   90.00
_cell.angle_gamma   90.00
#
_symmetry.space_group_name_H-M   'P 1'
#
loop_
_entity.id
_entity.type
_entity.pdbx_description
1 polymer ?
#
loop_
_entity_poly.entity_id
_entity_poly.type
_entity_poly.pdbx_seq_one_letter_code
_entity_poly.pdbx_strand_id
1 'polypeptide(L)'
;MAPIREMIGNADFVTATLDTLKKECVTTASRDSSFSNTTSNGGENILDLLKSLVCPNNCSGNGVCANELSQPPTNFTIPQTGACDTSARACQKTNLYGVFDSETIYAKCTYFKGTPSGKENSTYSVLADVLYRHVNLITVTIPSPPSSRRRKRSASGEVHGWEIQLSYDNQTYGDSAVILLFDSTKTSCDTTTLVVKGRVGSSEANFDNAKDSVPLTSSSP
;
A
#
# COMPACT_ATOMS: atom_id res chain seq x y z
N MET A 1 7.82 -18.77 31.38
CA MET A 1 8.66 -18.36 30.24
C MET A 1 7.72 -17.75 29.20
N ALA A 2 7.60 -16.43 29.18
CA ALA A 2 6.73 -15.74 28.22
C ALA A 2 7.48 -15.61 26.88
N PRO A 3 6.81 -15.78 25.72
CA PRO A 3 7.46 -15.55 24.45
C PRO A 3 7.74 -14.05 24.30
N ILE A 4 8.99 -13.73 23.98
CA ILE A 4 9.37 -12.40 23.51
C ILE A 4 8.60 -12.18 22.21
N ARG A 5 7.66 -11.23 22.24
CA ARG A 5 7.03 -10.69 21.03
C ARG A 5 8.12 -9.92 20.29
N GLU A 6 8.75 -10.55 19.30
CA GLU A 6 9.49 -9.80 18.29
C GLU A 6 8.51 -8.84 17.63
N MET A 7 8.73 -7.54 17.83
CA MET A 7 8.13 -6.54 16.96
C MET A 7 8.79 -6.72 15.59
N ILE A 8 8.16 -7.48 14.71
CA ILE A 8 8.38 -7.41 13.27
C ILE A 8 7.79 -6.07 12.81
N GLY A 9 8.42 -4.99 13.26
CA GLY A 9 8.13 -3.63 12.86
C GLY A 9 8.88 -3.39 11.58
N ASN A 10 8.15 -3.15 10.50
CA ASN A 10 8.73 -2.80 9.22
C ASN A 10 9.65 -1.57 9.40
N ALA A 11 10.95 -1.72 9.13
CA ALA A 11 11.94 -0.65 9.27
C ALA A 11 11.63 0.55 8.37
N ASP A 12 10.80 0.35 7.33
CA ASP A 12 10.34 1.40 6.43
C ASP A 12 9.70 2.58 7.16
N PHE A 13 8.96 2.34 8.25
CA PHE A 13 8.41 3.44 9.04
C PHE A 13 9.50 4.26 9.71
N VAL A 14 10.51 3.61 10.28
CA VAL A 14 11.63 4.28 10.98
C VAL A 14 12.49 5.03 9.97
N THR A 15 12.78 4.43 8.82
CA THR A 15 13.55 5.04 7.73
C THR A 15 12.81 6.25 7.15
N ALA A 16 11.52 6.11 6.82
CA ALA A 16 10.71 7.22 6.35
C ALA A 16 10.61 8.34 7.39
N THR A 17 10.47 7.99 8.68
CA THR A 17 10.44 8.97 9.78
C THR A 17 11.78 9.69 9.92
N LEU A 18 12.90 8.98 9.79
CA LEU A 18 14.24 9.56 9.86
C LEU A 18 14.49 10.54 8.70
N ASP A 19 14.19 10.14 7.46
CA ASP A 19 14.39 11.01 6.29
C ASP A 19 13.46 12.22 6.31
N THR A 20 12.27 12.04 6.87
CA THR A 20 11.34 13.13 7.16
C THR A 20 11.89 14.11 8.18
N LEU A 21 12.40 13.62 9.31
CA LEU A 21 13.06 14.45 10.33
C LEU A 21 14.20 15.25 9.73
N LYS A 22 15.02 14.65 8.84
CA LYS A 22 16.05 15.39 8.12
C LYS A 22 15.44 16.50 7.26
N LYS A 23 14.46 16.19 6.40
CA LYS A 23 13.81 17.19 5.51
C LYS A 23 13.13 18.32 6.28
N GLU A 24 12.40 18.03 7.35
CA GLU A 24 11.79 19.05 8.21
C GLU A 24 12.84 19.93 8.89
N CYS A 25 13.94 19.33 9.36
CA CYS A 25 15.03 20.08 9.98
C CYS A 25 15.66 21.05 8.98
N VAL A 26 15.91 20.62 7.73
CA VAL A 26 16.44 21.51 6.67
C VAL A 26 15.43 22.58 6.29
N THR A 27 14.16 22.23 6.12
CA THR A 27 13.10 23.17 5.75
C THR A 27 12.91 24.23 6.83
N THR A 28 12.97 23.84 8.10
CA THR A 28 12.86 24.77 9.22
C THR A 28 14.11 25.65 9.33
N ALA A 29 15.31 25.06 9.26
CA ALA A 29 16.56 25.81 9.31
C ALA A 29 16.74 26.78 8.12
N SER A 30 16.26 26.42 6.93
CA SER A 30 16.32 27.31 5.75
C SER A 30 15.41 28.54 5.86
N ARG A 31 14.34 28.46 6.66
CA ARG A 31 13.39 29.56 6.87
C ARG A 31 13.83 30.52 7.97
N ASP A 32 14.65 30.06 8.89
CA ASP A 32 15.14 30.85 10.01
C ASP A 32 16.57 31.35 9.73
N SER A 33 16.66 32.67 9.54
CA SER A 33 17.92 33.35 9.18
C SER A 33 19.00 33.23 10.24
N SER A 34 18.66 32.89 11.49
CA SER A 34 19.63 32.61 12.55
C SER A 34 20.52 31.41 12.20
N PHE A 35 19.97 30.41 11.50
CA PHE A 35 20.73 29.26 11.01
C PHE A 35 21.53 29.59 9.76
N SER A 36 21.30 30.74 9.10
CA SER A 36 22.10 31.18 7.96
C SER A 36 23.28 32.09 8.33
N ASN A 37 23.35 32.52 9.60
CA ASN A 37 24.41 33.41 10.06
C ASN A 37 25.73 32.66 10.23
N THR A 38 26.70 33.00 9.41
CA THR A 38 28.09 32.61 9.58
C THR A 38 28.63 33.26 10.86
N THR A 39 28.93 32.44 11.87
CA THR A 39 29.87 32.88 12.91
C THR A 39 31.16 33.30 12.22
N SER A 40 31.67 34.47 12.59
CA SER A 40 32.71 35.28 11.93
C SER A 40 34.06 34.61 11.65
N ASN A 41 34.18 33.30 11.87
CA ASN A 41 35.38 32.50 11.74
C ASN A 41 35.17 31.33 10.78
N GLY A 42 34.82 31.59 9.51
CA GLY A 42 35.00 30.66 8.38
C GLY A 42 34.44 29.22 8.50
N GLY A 43 33.58 28.94 9.47
CA GLY A 43 33.01 27.62 9.71
C GLY A 43 31.83 27.35 8.78
N GLU A 44 31.65 26.09 8.40
CA GLU A 44 30.49 25.64 7.64
C GLU A 44 29.21 26.02 8.37
N ASN A 45 28.28 26.58 7.61
CA ASN A 45 27.00 27.00 8.12
C ASN A 45 26.14 25.77 8.51
N ILE A 46 25.39 25.82 9.62
CA ILE A 46 24.49 24.73 10.04
C ILE A 46 23.50 24.39 8.92
N LEU A 47 23.03 25.39 8.17
CA LEU A 47 22.18 25.18 7.01
C LEU A 47 22.88 24.41 5.89
N ASP A 48 24.18 24.63 5.67
CA ASP A 48 24.96 23.90 4.66
C ASP A 48 25.25 22.47 5.11
N LEU A 49 25.51 22.25 6.40
CA LEU A 49 25.62 20.91 6.99
C LEU A 49 24.30 20.14 6.81
N LEU A 50 23.17 20.78 7.14
CA LEU A 50 21.83 20.22 6.99
C LEU A 50 21.48 19.91 5.53
N LYS A 51 21.83 20.80 4.59
CA LYS A 51 21.69 20.56 3.16
C LYS A 51 22.57 19.41 2.67
N SER A 52 23.80 19.27 3.17
CA SER A 52 24.68 18.15 2.80
C SER A 52 24.12 16.77 3.20
N LEU A 53 23.32 16.73 4.27
CA LEU A 53 22.66 15.52 4.77
C LEU A 53 21.43 15.12 3.95
N VAL A 54 20.74 16.09 3.33
CA VAL A 54 19.54 15.86 2.51
C VAL A 54 19.87 15.80 1.02
N CYS A 55 20.91 16.48 0.59
CA CYS A 55 21.38 16.59 -0.79
C CYS A 55 22.81 16.05 -0.82
N PRO A 56 23.03 14.75 -1.06
CA PRO A 56 24.38 14.18 -1.11
C PRO A 56 25.27 14.99 -2.06
N ASN A 57 26.40 15.47 -1.55
CA ASN A 57 27.37 16.32 -2.27
C ASN A 57 26.78 17.61 -2.87
N ASN A 58 25.68 18.17 -2.34
CA ASN A 58 25.04 19.38 -2.86
C ASN A 58 24.79 19.32 -4.38
N CYS A 59 24.29 18.17 -4.87
CA CYS A 59 24.11 17.91 -6.30
C CYS A 59 25.40 18.08 -7.13
N SER A 60 26.56 17.80 -6.52
CA SER A 60 27.90 18.00 -7.10
C SER A 60 28.16 19.44 -7.57
N GLY A 61 27.49 20.43 -6.97
CA GLY A 61 27.58 21.84 -7.37
C GLY A 61 26.90 22.20 -8.69
N ASN A 62 26.22 21.24 -9.34
CA ASN A 62 25.61 21.39 -10.65
C ASN A 62 24.08 21.40 -10.64
N GLY A 63 23.47 21.49 -9.45
CA GLY A 63 22.01 21.44 -9.31
C GLY A 63 21.52 22.34 -8.18
N VAL A 64 20.27 22.78 -8.32
CA VAL A 64 19.52 23.33 -7.19
C VAL A 64 18.91 22.14 -6.46
N CYS A 65 19.17 22.02 -5.16
CA CYS A 65 18.43 21.07 -4.34
C CYS A 65 17.01 21.60 -4.13
N ALA A 66 16.20 21.50 -5.20
CA ALA A 66 14.78 21.80 -5.22
C ALA A 66 14.04 20.48 -5.46
N ASN A 67 12.99 20.25 -4.67
CA ASN A 67 12.10 19.14 -4.91
C ASN A 67 11.35 19.41 -6.23
N GLU A 68 11.71 18.70 -7.31
CA GLU A 68 10.99 18.79 -8.57
C GLU A 68 9.61 18.14 -8.42
N LEU A 69 8.55 18.95 -8.28
CA LEU A 69 7.16 18.47 -8.25
C LEU A 69 6.68 17.88 -9.59
N SER A 70 7.52 17.90 -10.63
CA SER A 70 7.29 17.17 -11.88
C SER A 70 7.54 15.66 -11.73
N GLN A 71 8.28 15.24 -10.70
CA GLN A 71 8.52 13.82 -10.43
C GLN A 71 7.51 13.30 -9.41
N PRO A 72 6.86 12.16 -9.66
CA PRO A 72 5.89 11.61 -8.74
C PRO A 72 6.54 11.19 -7.41
N PRO A 73 5.78 11.12 -6.30
CA PRO A 73 6.27 10.53 -5.07
C PRO A 73 6.83 9.13 -5.29
N THR A 74 7.99 8.84 -4.70
CA THR A 74 8.65 7.52 -4.76
C THR A 74 8.78 6.92 -3.35
N ASN A 75 9.07 5.61 -3.28
CA ASN A 75 9.39 4.89 -2.04
C ASN A 75 8.34 5.01 -0.92
N PHE A 76 7.05 4.97 -1.28
CA PHE A 76 5.97 4.90 -0.30
C PHE A 76 5.50 3.46 -0.09
N THR A 77 4.97 3.17 1.08
CA THR A 77 4.54 1.84 1.50
C THR A 77 3.13 1.86 2.06
N ILE A 78 2.42 0.75 1.87
CA ILE A 78 1.13 0.48 2.50
C ILE A 78 1.38 -0.41 3.73
N PRO A 79 0.78 -0.11 4.90
CA PRO A 79 0.88 -0.97 6.07
C PRO A 79 0.35 -2.38 5.79
N GLN A 80 0.83 -3.35 6.56
CA GLN A 80 0.43 -4.77 6.43
C GLN A 80 0.61 -5.32 5.01
N THR A 81 1.67 -4.87 4.30
CA THR A 81 1.99 -5.30 2.93
C THR A 81 0.82 -5.17 1.95
N GLY A 82 -0.08 -4.22 2.18
CA GLY A 82 -1.27 -4.04 1.34
C GLY A 82 -2.44 -4.97 1.68
N ALA A 83 -2.35 -5.82 2.70
CA ALA A 83 -3.47 -6.67 3.11
C ALA A 83 -4.52 -5.88 3.88
N CYS A 84 -5.78 -5.97 3.45
CA CYS A 84 -6.92 -5.48 4.22
C CYS A 84 -8.01 -6.55 4.36
N ASP A 85 -8.09 -7.11 5.56
CA ASP A 85 -9.12 -8.08 5.93
C ASP A 85 -10.42 -7.37 6.33
N THR A 86 -11.38 -7.43 5.42
CA THR A 86 -12.72 -6.85 5.54
C THR A 86 -13.57 -7.51 6.63
N SER A 87 -13.22 -8.72 7.08
CA SER A 87 -13.90 -9.39 8.19
C SER A 87 -13.47 -8.84 9.57
N ALA A 88 -12.25 -8.31 9.64
CA ALA A 88 -11.67 -7.77 10.87
C ALA A 88 -11.88 -6.25 10.99
N ARG A 89 -11.89 -5.52 9.87
CA ARG A 89 -12.02 -4.05 9.87
C ARG A 89 -12.57 -3.48 8.56
N ALA A 90 -13.06 -2.25 8.61
CA ALA A 90 -13.44 -1.50 7.41
C ALA A 90 -12.19 -1.08 6.60
N CYS A 91 -12.18 -1.38 5.30
CA CYS A 91 -11.07 -1.10 4.38
C CYS A 91 -11.28 0.17 3.53
N GLN A 92 -12.10 1.10 3.99
CA GLN A 92 -12.49 2.30 3.22
C GLN A 92 -11.36 3.34 3.12
N LYS A 93 -10.38 3.29 4.03
CA LYS A 93 -9.25 4.21 4.07
C LYS A 93 -7.97 3.45 4.38
N THR A 94 -6.88 3.82 3.73
CA THR A 94 -5.55 3.32 4.04
C THR A 94 -4.58 4.47 4.22
N ASN A 95 -3.63 4.28 5.13
CA ASN A 95 -2.51 5.19 5.27
C ASN A 95 -1.41 4.77 4.29
N LEU A 96 -0.72 5.74 3.71
CA LEU A 96 0.52 5.55 2.97
C LEU A 96 1.64 6.25 3.72
N TYR A 97 2.72 5.51 3.95
CA TYR A 97 3.92 6.02 4.61
C TYR A 97 5.00 6.24 3.56
N GLY A 98 5.61 7.41 3.55
CA GLY A 98 6.62 7.76 2.56
C GLY A 98 7.26 9.09 2.92
N VAL A 99 7.84 9.75 1.94
CA VAL A 99 8.28 11.15 2.06
C VAL A 99 7.57 11.94 0.98
N PHE A 100 6.73 12.90 1.39
CA PHE A 100 5.88 13.67 0.50
C PHE A 100 6.30 15.13 0.48
N ASP A 101 6.69 15.61 -0.69
CA ASP A 101 7.27 16.93 -0.92
C ASP A 101 6.23 18.03 -1.19
N SER A 102 4.95 17.66 -1.23
CA SER A 102 3.82 18.55 -1.45
C SER A 102 2.61 18.09 -0.64
N GLU A 103 1.82 19.05 -0.16
CA GLU A 103 0.51 18.79 0.45
C GLU A 103 -0.55 18.43 -0.61
N THR A 104 -0.32 18.85 -1.86
CA THR A 104 -1.17 18.52 -3.01
C THR A 104 -0.65 17.25 -3.66
N ILE A 105 -1.39 16.16 -3.48
CA ILE A 105 -1.07 14.82 -4.00
C ILE A 105 -2.33 14.23 -4.62
N TYR A 106 -2.18 13.67 -5.82
CA TYR A 106 -3.22 12.96 -6.54
C TYR A 106 -2.96 11.46 -6.46
N ALA A 107 -3.99 10.68 -6.11
CA ALA A 107 -3.92 9.22 -6.11
C ALA A 107 -4.82 8.65 -7.20
N LYS A 108 -4.23 7.96 -8.17
CA LYS A 108 -4.96 7.19 -9.17
C LYS A 108 -5.00 5.74 -8.73
N CYS A 109 -6.21 5.21 -8.57
CA CYS A 109 -6.46 3.85 -8.15
C CYS A 109 -6.97 3.03 -9.34
N THR A 110 -6.21 2.01 -9.76
CA THR A 110 -6.61 1.08 -10.83
C THR A 110 -7.08 -0.23 -10.23
N TYR A 111 -8.29 -0.65 -10.59
CA TYR A 111 -8.92 -1.84 -10.04
C TYR A 111 -8.33 -3.12 -10.64
N PHE A 112 -8.20 -4.16 -9.81
CA PHE A 112 -7.98 -5.53 -10.26
C PHE A 112 -8.77 -6.51 -9.40
N LYS A 113 -8.97 -7.71 -9.95
CA LYS A 113 -9.58 -8.83 -9.23
C LYS A 113 -8.52 -9.86 -8.85
N GLY A 114 -8.54 -10.32 -7.60
CA GLY A 114 -7.71 -11.43 -7.17
C GLY A 114 -8.30 -12.77 -7.64
N THR A 115 -7.46 -13.65 -8.17
CA THR A 115 -7.83 -14.96 -8.72
C THR A 115 -6.88 -16.04 -8.22
N PRO A 116 -7.21 -17.34 -8.40
CA PRO A 116 -6.29 -18.43 -8.07
C PRO A 116 -4.99 -18.44 -8.87
N SER A 117 -4.93 -17.72 -10.00
CA SER A 117 -3.74 -17.58 -10.85
C SER A 117 -2.99 -16.26 -10.65
N GLY A 118 -3.40 -15.42 -9.68
CA GLY A 118 -2.79 -14.11 -9.41
C GLY A 118 -3.82 -12.99 -9.56
N LYS A 119 -3.49 -11.92 -10.29
CA LYS A 119 -4.41 -10.81 -10.54
C LYS A 119 -4.96 -10.81 -11.96
N GLU A 120 -6.21 -10.40 -12.09
CA GLU A 120 -6.84 -10.02 -13.35
C GLU A 120 -6.99 -8.50 -13.37
N ASN A 121 -6.19 -7.84 -14.20
CA ASN A 121 -6.20 -6.38 -14.30
C ASN A 121 -7.49 -5.89 -14.96
N SER A 122 -8.01 -4.77 -14.48
CA SER A 122 -9.11 -4.04 -15.13
C SER A 122 -8.59 -2.75 -15.75
N THR A 123 -9.35 -2.23 -16.72
CA THR A 123 -9.15 -0.87 -17.24
C THR A 123 -9.86 0.19 -16.39
N TYR A 124 -10.58 -0.22 -15.34
CA TYR A 124 -11.25 0.71 -14.44
C TYR A 124 -10.26 1.40 -13.52
N SER A 125 -10.10 2.71 -13.70
CA SER A 125 -9.30 3.58 -12.85
C SER A 125 -10.12 4.78 -12.38
N VAL A 126 -9.82 5.27 -11.19
CA VAL A 126 -10.48 6.43 -10.59
C VAL A 126 -9.49 7.24 -9.78
N LEU A 127 -9.67 8.56 -9.74
CA LEU A 127 -8.95 9.41 -8.81
C LEU A 127 -9.58 9.28 -7.43
N ALA A 128 -8.78 8.87 -6.46
CA ALA A 128 -9.20 8.72 -5.07
C ALA A 128 -8.92 10.00 -4.28
N ASP A 129 -9.75 10.22 -3.26
CA ASP A 129 -9.53 11.31 -2.32
C ASP A 129 -8.28 11.04 -1.48
N VAL A 130 -7.37 12.01 -1.48
CA VAL A 130 -6.14 12.01 -0.67
C VAL A 130 -6.25 13.07 0.40
N LEU A 131 -5.99 12.68 1.64
CA LEU A 131 -5.87 13.59 2.76
C LEU A 131 -4.42 13.62 3.23
N TYR A 132 -3.76 14.75 3.00
CA TYR A 132 -2.45 15.01 3.59
C TYR A 132 -2.59 15.11 5.12
N ARG A 133 -1.77 14.36 5.85
CA ARG A 133 -1.75 14.37 7.32
C ARG A 133 -0.46 14.95 7.86
N HIS A 134 0.64 14.54 7.24
CA HIS A 134 2.00 14.88 7.62
C HIS A 134 2.91 14.68 6.42
N VAL A 135 4.12 15.23 6.46
CA VAL A 135 5.14 15.06 5.42
C VAL A 135 5.53 13.59 5.18
N ASN A 136 5.26 12.69 6.13
CA ASN A 136 5.48 11.25 5.98
C ASN A 136 4.22 10.40 5.90
N LEU A 137 3.05 11.03 5.89
CA LEU A 137 1.78 10.33 6.03
C LEU A 137 0.68 11.01 5.23
N ILE A 138 0.09 10.23 4.33
CA ILE A 138 -1.19 10.57 3.71
C ILE A 138 -2.20 9.46 3.96
N THR A 139 -3.48 9.82 3.93
CA THR A 139 -4.59 8.86 3.96
C THR A 139 -5.28 8.86 2.60
N VAL A 140 -5.37 7.71 1.95
CA VAL A 140 -6.10 7.52 0.68
C VAL A 140 -7.42 6.83 0.96
N THR A 141 -8.50 7.37 0.38
CA THR A 141 -9.83 6.72 0.42
C THR A 141 -9.90 5.64 -0.66
N ILE A 142 -10.18 4.41 -0.27
CA ILE A 142 -10.27 3.27 -1.19
C ILE A 142 -11.61 3.32 -1.94
N PRO A 143 -11.59 3.37 -3.29
CA PRO A 143 -12.83 3.41 -4.06
C PRO A 143 -13.63 2.12 -3.95
N SER A 144 -14.93 2.20 -4.26
CA SER A 144 -15.77 1.02 -4.36
C SER A 144 -15.48 0.25 -5.65
N PRO A 145 -15.45 -1.11 -5.63
CA PRO A 145 -15.23 -1.90 -6.83
C PRO A 145 -16.27 -1.62 -7.93
N PRO A 146 -15.86 -1.60 -9.22
CA PRO A 146 -16.81 -1.52 -10.32
C PRO A 146 -17.73 -2.76 -10.30
N SER A 147 -19.04 -2.54 -10.43
CA SER A 147 -20.16 -3.52 -10.35
C SER A 147 -20.83 -3.78 -8.98
N SER A 148 -20.53 -3.02 -7.91
CA SER A 148 -21.22 -3.21 -6.61
C SER A 148 -22.70 -2.80 -6.58
N ARG A 149 -23.23 -2.11 -7.60
CA ARG A 149 -24.57 -1.48 -7.55
C ARG A 149 -25.76 -2.45 -7.51
N ARG A 150 -25.61 -3.74 -7.83
CA ARG A 150 -26.68 -4.74 -7.68
C ARG A 150 -26.11 -6.16 -7.57
N ARG A 151 -25.75 -6.64 -6.38
CA ARG A 151 -25.71 -8.09 -6.14
C ARG A 151 -26.35 -8.45 -4.81
N LYS A 152 -27.48 -9.18 -4.91
CA LYS A 152 -27.97 -10.10 -3.87
C LYS A 152 -26.77 -10.91 -3.35
N ARG A 153 -26.56 -10.91 -2.03
CA ARG A 153 -25.64 -11.78 -1.26
C ARG A 153 -24.59 -12.46 -2.15
N SER A 154 -23.45 -11.79 -2.37
CA SER A 154 -22.34 -12.33 -3.15
C SER A 154 -22.00 -13.75 -2.67
N ALA A 155 -22.26 -14.73 -3.53
CA ALA A 155 -21.72 -16.06 -3.37
C ALA A 155 -20.18 -15.97 -3.46
N SER A 156 -19.52 -16.65 -2.52
CA SER A 156 -18.09 -16.98 -2.49
C SER A 156 -17.07 -15.83 -2.57
N GLY A 157 -16.42 -15.52 -1.44
CA GLY A 157 -14.98 -15.22 -1.37
C GLY A 157 -14.35 -14.30 -2.43
N GLU A 158 -15.08 -13.32 -2.96
CA GLU A 158 -14.55 -12.47 -4.04
C GLU A 158 -13.51 -11.51 -3.46
N VAL A 159 -12.34 -11.48 -4.09
CA VAL A 159 -11.19 -10.69 -3.65
C VAL A 159 -10.94 -9.57 -4.64
N HIS A 160 -10.85 -8.37 -4.12
CA HIS A 160 -10.73 -7.14 -4.89
C HIS A 160 -9.43 -6.44 -4.52
N GLY A 161 -8.83 -5.70 -5.44
CA GLY A 161 -7.65 -4.91 -5.12
C GLY A 161 -7.51 -3.66 -5.96
N TRP A 162 -6.60 -2.80 -5.53
CA TRP A 162 -6.29 -1.54 -6.17
C TRP A 162 -4.78 -1.35 -6.26
N GLU A 163 -4.33 -0.95 -7.44
CA GLU A 163 -3.00 -0.36 -7.63
C GLU A 163 -3.11 1.15 -7.43
N ILE A 164 -2.40 1.65 -6.44
CA ILE A 164 -2.40 3.07 -6.06
C ILE A 164 -1.11 3.69 -6.61
N GLN A 165 -1.26 4.61 -7.55
CA GLN A 165 -0.17 5.43 -8.08
C GLN A 165 -0.34 6.86 -7.60
N LEU A 166 0.76 7.50 -7.20
CA LEU A 166 0.75 8.88 -6.73
C LEU A 166 1.35 9.83 -7.77
N SER A 167 0.94 11.09 -7.70
CA SER A 167 1.39 12.17 -8.57
C SER A 167 1.26 13.52 -7.84
N TYR A 168 2.15 14.47 -8.13
CA TYR A 168 2.01 15.86 -7.68
C TYR A 168 1.35 16.77 -8.73
N ASP A 169 1.38 16.39 -10.02
CA ASP A 169 0.93 17.20 -11.16
C ASP A 169 -0.37 16.68 -11.82
N ASN A 170 -0.90 15.55 -11.34
CA ASN A 170 -2.04 14.81 -11.91
C ASN A 170 -1.82 14.34 -13.36
N GLN A 171 -0.57 14.29 -13.84
CA GLN A 171 -0.22 13.87 -15.20
C GLN A 171 0.78 12.73 -15.16
N THR A 172 1.85 12.90 -14.40
CA THR A 172 2.94 11.94 -14.25
C THR A 172 2.72 11.12 -13.00
N TYR A 173 2.52 9.82 -13.18
CA TYR A 173 2.24 8.88 -12.10
C TYR A 173 3.43 7.95 -11.89
N GLY A 174 3.80 7.74 -10.63
CA GLY A 174 4.92 6.89 -10.24
C GLY A 174 4.56 5.41 -10.14
N ASP A 175 5.38 4.69 -9.40
CA ASP A 175 5.19 3.27 -9.11
C ASP A 175 3.89 3.01 -8.34
N SER A 176 3.36 1.81 -8.54
CA SER A 176 2.12 1.37 -7.90
C SER A 176 2.41 0.68 -6.57
N ALA A 177 1.74 1.11 -5.51
CA ALA A 177 1.57 0.29 -4.31
C ALA A 177 0.24 -0.46 -4.39
N VAL A 178 0.22 -1.72 -3.92
CA VAL A 178 -0.96 -2.58 -4.04
C VAL A 178 -1.69 -2.69 -2.71
N ILE A 179 -3.01 -2.53 -2.73
CA ILE A 179 -3.89 -2.92 -1.63
C ILE A 179 -4.86 -4.01 -2.08
N LEU A 180 -5.00 -5.05 -1.27
CA LEU A 180 -5.85 -6.21 -1.49
C LEU A 180 -6.91 -6.28 -0.39
N LEU A 181 -8.18 -6.32 -0.78
CA LEU A 181 -9.33 -6.40 0.09
C LEU A 181 -9.93 -7.81 -0.03
N PHE A 182 -9.94 -8.53 1.09
CA PHE A 182 -10.48 -9.89 1.16
C PHE A 182 -11.17 -10.12 2.50
N ASP A 183 -11.92 -11.22 2.59
CA ASP A 183 -12.53 -11.69 3.83
C ASP A 183 -11.80 -12.96 4.27
N SER A 184 -10.96 -12.85 5.30
CA SER A 184 -10.11 -13.97 5.72
C SER A 184 -10.91 -15.17 6.25
N THR A 185 -12.18 -14.99 6.61
CA THR A 185 -13.06 -16.10 6.99
C THR A 185 -13.47 -16.96 5.79
N LYS A 186 -13.40 -16.41 4.56
CA LYS A 186 -13.82 -17.06 3.32
C LYS A 186 -12.65 -17.40 2.39
N THR A 187 -11.60 -16.61 2.41
CA THR A 187 -10.44 -16.78 1.51
C THR A 187 -9.11 -16.60 2.22
N SER A 188 -8.08 -17.18 1.65
CA SER A 188 -6.69 -16.93 1.99
C SER A 188 -6.01 -16.30 0.78
N CYS A 189 -5.27 -15.22 1.00
CA CYS A 189 -4.59 -14.48 -0.06
C CYS A 189 -3.12 -14.29 0.29
N ASP A 190 -2.26 -14.50 -0.69
CA ASP A 190 -0.87 -14.05 -0.63
C ASP A 190 -0.79 -12.67 -1.28
N THR A 191 -0.41 -11.64 -0.54
CA THR A 191 -0.35 -10.25 -1.03
C THR A 191 0.81 -9.97 -1.98
N THR A 192 1.82 -10.83 -2.00
CA THR A 192 2.99 -10.69 -2.89
C THR A 192 2.67 -11.28 -4.25
N THR A 193 2.11 -12.49 -4.28
CA THR A 193 1.74 -13.18 -5.53
C THR A 193 0.33 -12.83 -6.02
N LEU A 194 -0.48 -12.20 -5.16
CA LEU A 194 -1.89 -11.89 -5.37
C LEU A 194 -2.76 -13.13 -5.65
N VAL A 195 -2.26 -14.31 -5.30
CA VAL A 195 -2.95 -15.59 -5.48
C VAL A 195 -4.00 -15.77 -4.38
N VAL A 196 -5.21 -16.14 -4.79
CA VAL A 196 -6.37 -16.31 -3.91
C VAL A 196 -6.80 -17.78 -3.83
N LYS A 197 -6.96 -18.29 -2.61
CA LYS A 197 -7.48 -19.64 -2.33
C LYS A 197 -8.75 -19.55 -1.50
N GLY A 198 -9.79 -20.29 -1.90
CA GLY A 198 -10.99 -20.44 -1.07
C GLY A 198 -10.67 -21.25 0.20
N ARG A 199 -11.17 -20.80 1.36
CA ARG A 199 -11.21 -21.65 2.55
C ARG A 199 -12.46 -22.53 2.42
N VAL A 200 -12.25 -23.82 2.18
CA VAL A 200 -13.33 -24.79 2.27
C VAL A 200 -13.77 -24.82 3.73
N GLY A 201 -14.98 -24.34 4.00
CA GLY A 201 -15.60 -24.52 5.30
C GLY A 201 -15.68 -26.02 5.58
N SER A 202 -15.26 -26.44 6.77
CA SER A 202 -15.54 -27.77 7.30
C SER A 202 -17.05 -27.92 7.46
N SER A 203 -17.74 -28.30 6.39
CA SER A 203 -19.13 -28.74 6.42
C SER A 203 -19.31 -29.78 5.31
N GLU A 204 -19.69 -30.98 5.74
CA GLU A 204 -20.12 -32.15 4.96
C GLU A 204 -19.01 -33.06 4.41
N ALA A 205 -18.36 -33.80 5.30
CA ALA A 205 -18.00 -35.18 5.00
C ALA A 205 -19.29 -36.01 4.98
N ASN A 206 -20.02 -35.97 3.86
CA ASN A 206 -21.09 -36.94 3.60
C ASN A 206 -20.47 -38.12 2.87
N PHE A 207 -20.06 -39.13 3.64
CA PHE A 207 -19.82 -40.48 3.14
C PHE A 207 -21.19 -41.09 2.81
N ASP A 208 -21.67 -40.89 1.58
CA ASP A 208 -22.74 -41.73 1.06
C ASP A 208 -22.14 -42.82 0.17
N ASN A 209 -22.40 -44.03 0.65
CA ASN A 209 -21.85 -45.30 0.24
C ASN A 209 -22.02 -45.62 -1.25
N ALA A 210 -21.02 -46.33 -1.75
CA ALA A 210 -21.04 -47.10 -2.97
C ALA A 210 -22.37 -47.86 -3.17
N LYS A 211 -22.95 -47.70 -4.37
CA LYS A 211 -23.73 -48.76 -5.01
C LYS A 211 -23.14 -49.00 -6.39
N ASP A 212 -22.12 -49.85 -6.39
CA ASP A 212 -21.71 -50.57 -7.59
C ASP A 212 -22.91 -51.33 -8.14
N SER A 213 -23.16 -51.10 -9.42
CA SER A 213 -24.22 -51.72 -10.19
C SER A 213 -23.69 -53.06 -10.71
N VAL A 214 -24.17 -54.16 -10.14
CA VAL A 214 -24.01 -55.50 -10.72
C VAL A 214 -25.38 -56.17 -10.75
N PRO A 215 -25.97 -56.47 -11.93
CA PRO A 215 -27.13 -57.32 -12.03
C PRO A 215 -26.72 -58.69 -12.56
N LEU A 216 -26.69 -59.71 -11.70
CA LEU A 216 -26.70 -61.11 -12.11
C LEU A 216 -27.44 -61.93 -11.06
N THR A 217 -28.73 -62.20 -11.29
CA THR A 217 -29.38 -63.49 -10.99
C THR A 217 -30.76 -63.50 -11.64
N SER A 218 -30.99 -64.40 -12.59
CA SER A 218 -32.30 -64.99 -12.82
C SER A 218 -32.11 -66.49 -13.00
N SER A 219 -32.43 -67.24 -11.96
CA SER A 219 -32.60 -68.69 -12.00
C SER A 219 -34.04 -69.02 -11.61
N SER A 220 -34.61 -69.96 -12.38
CA SER A 220 -35.70 -70.89 -12.01
C SER A 220 -37.13 -70.40 -12.22
N PRO A 221 -38.11 -71.30 -12.47
CA PRO A 221 -38.08 -72.77 -12.32
C PRO A 221 -37.89 -73.59 -13.60
#